data_AF-A0A968PER3-F1
#
_entry.id   AF-A0A968PER3-F1
#
_cell.length_a   1.000
_cell.length_b   1.000
_cell.length_c   1.000
_cell.angle_alpha   90.00
_cell.angle_beta   90.00
_cell.angle_gamma   90.00
#
_symmetry.space_group_name_H-M   'P 1'
#
loop_
_entity.id
_entity.type
_entity.pdbx_description
1 polymer ?
#
loop_
_entity_poly.entity_id
_entity_poly.type
_entity_poly.pdbx_seq_one_letter_code
_entity_poly.pdbx_strand_id
1 'polypeptide(L)' 'MIIDALERIPAVGDIVVIEAMRLEVVDMDERRIDKVLVSKVDTA' A
#
# COMPACT_ATOMS: atom_id res chain seq x y z
N MET A 1 0.13 -4.88 8.32
CA MET A 1 -0.26 -3.53 7.88
C MET A 1 -0.74 -3.42 6.44
N ILE A 2 0.02 -3.61 5.33
CA ILE A 2 -0.61 -3.56 3.98
C ILE A 2 -1.34 -4.87 3.63
N ILE A 3 -0.63 -6.00 3.59
CA ILE A 3 -1.22 -7.32 3.29
C ILE A 3 -2.33 -7.68 4.28
N ASP A 4 -2.06 -7.40 5.56
CA ASP A 4 -3.02 -7.55 6.67
C ASP A 4 -4.28 -6.69 6.48
N ALA A 5 -4.15 -5.42 6.05
CA ALA A 5 -5.31 -4.56 5.80
C ALA A 5 -6.10 -4.94 4.54
N LEU A 6 -5.46 -5.61 3.58
CA LEU A 6 -6.09 -6.06 2.34
C LEU A 6 -6.72 -7.46 2.46
N GLU A 7 -6.28 -8.27 3.43
CA GLU A 7 -6.68 -9.68 3.63
C GLU A 7 -6.55 -10.57 2.38
N ARG A 8 -5.68 -10.18 1.44
CA ARG A 8 -5.39 -10.91 0.20
C ARG A 8 -3.97 -10.63 -0.29
N ILE A 9 -3.54 -11.38 -1.31
CA ILE A 9 -2.32 -11.03 -2.06
C ILE A 9 -2.56 -9.68 -2.74
N PRO A 10 -1.71 -8.67 -2.51
CA PRO A 10 -1.81 -7.37 -3.15
C PRO A 10 -1.45 -7.43 -4.63
N ALA A 11 -1.88 -6.41 -5.36
CA ALA A 11 -1.50 -6.14 -6.74
C ALA A 11 -0.97 -4.69 -6.86
N VAL A 12 -0.19 -4.44 -7.91
CA VAL A 12 0.25 -3.08 -8.26
C VAL A 12 -0.99 -2.19 -8.48
N GLY A 13 -0.99 -1.01 -7.86
CA GLY A 13 -2.10 -0.06 -7.83
C GLY A 13 -3.00 -0.19 -6.59
N ASP A 14 -2.84 -1.22 -5.75
CA ASP A 14 -3.56 -1.30 -4.47
C ASP A 14 -3.14 -0.19 -3.53
N ILE A 15 -4.12 0.40 -2.83
CA ILE A 15 -3.93 1.53 -1.94
C ILE A 15 -4.53 1.22 -0.57
N VAL A 16 -3.78 1.51 0.48
CA VAL A 16 -4.28 1.51 1.87
C VAL A 16 -3.88 2.81 2.57
N VAL A 17 -4.68 3.24 3.54
CA VAL A 17 -4.37 4.42 4.38
C VAL A 17 -4.13 3.97 5.81
N ILE A 18 -2.97 4.31 6.36
CA ILE A 18 -2.59 3.95 7.73
C ILE A 18 -1.93 5.17 8.37
N GLU A 19 -2.42 5.60 9.54
CA GLU A 19 -1.86 6.73 10.31
C GLU A 19 -1.61 8.00 9.47
N ALA A 20 -2.61 8.41 8.68
CA ALA A 20 -2.54 9.56 7.76
C ALA A 20 -1.50 9.44 6.64
N MET A 21 -0.99 8.24 6.37
CA MET A 21 -0.17 7.93 5.21
C MET A 21 -0.98 7.12 4.21
N ARG A 22 -1.02 7.57 2.96
CA ARG A 22 -1.51 6.78 1.83
C ARG A 22 -0.34 5.96 1.29
N LEU A 23 -0.52 4.64 1.27
CA LEU A 23 0.45 3.65 0.83
C LEU A 23 -0.08 3.01 -0.45
N GLU A 24 0.63 3.16 -1.56
CA GLU A 24 0.29 2.57 -2.85
C GLU A 24 1.34 1.55 -3.27
N VAL A 25 0.91 0.33 -3.57
CA VAL A 25 1.79 -0.71 -4.11
C VAL A 25 2.16 -0.34 -5.54
N VAL A 26 3.43 -0.07 -5.80
CA VAL A 26 3.91 0.30 -7.15
C VAL A 26 4.73 -0.81 -7.81
N ASP A 27 5.16 -1.81 -7.05
CA ASP A 27 5.90 -2.96 -7.56
C ASP A 27 5.72 -4.20 -6.67
N MET A 28 5.72 -5.36 -7.31
CA MET A 28 5.57 -6.67 -6.68
C MET A 28 6.68 -7.60 -7.18
N ASP A 29 7.33 -8.32 -6.26
CA ASP A 29 8.26 -9.41 -6.57
C ASP A 29 7.59 -10.75 -6.24
N GLU A 30 7.10 -11.43 -7.26
CA GLU A 30 6.26 -12.64 -7.21
C GLU A 30 5.04 -12.50 -6.27
N ARG A 31 5.23 -12.72 -4.96
CA ARG A 31 4.19 -12.70 -3.92
C ARG A 31 4.46 -11.68 -2.81
N ARG A 32 5.49 -10.86 -2.95
CA ARG A 32 5.90 -9.85 -1.97
C ARG A 32 5.78 -8.47 -2.56
N ILE A 33 5.37 -7.51 -1.74
CA ILE A 33 5.46 -6.11 -2.10
C ILE A 33 6.96 -5.74 -2.13
N ASP A 34 7.45 -5.29 -3.28
CA ASP A 34 8.84 -4.81 -3.41
C ASP A 34 8.91 -3.31 -3.11
N LYS A 35 7.94 -2.53 -3.64
CA LYS A 35 8.00 -1.08 -3.61
C LYS A 35 6.63 -0.46 -3.34
N VAL A 36 6.63 0.52 -2.46
CA VAL A 36 5.44 1.27 -2.04
C VAL A 36 5.71 2.76 -2.22
N LEU A 37 4.80 3.45 -2.89
CA LEU A 37 4.76 4.91 -2.90
C LEU A 37 4.00 5.39 -1.67
N VAL A 38 4.64 6.27 -0.89
CA VAL A 38 4.05 6.86 0.31
C VAL A 38 3.74 8.32 0.06
N SER A 39 2.52 8.75 0.35
CA SER A 39 2.16 10.16 0.42
C SER A 39 1.44 10.45 1.74
N LYS A 40 1.57 11.69 2.22
CA LYS A 40 0.73 12.17 3.33
C LYS A 40 -0.68 12.38 2.80
N VAL A 41 -1.67 11.98 3.60
CA VAL A 41 -3.06 12.38 3.37
C VAL A 41 -3.21 13.78 3.93
N ASP A 42 -3.48 14.76 3.08
CA ASP A 42 -3.80 16.11 3.55
C ASP A 42 -5.07 16.03 4.39
N THR A 43 -4.95 16.40 5.66
CA THR A 43 -6.10 16.63 6.51
C THR A 43 -6.49 18.09 6.31
N ALA A 44 -7.55 18.32 5.53
CA ALA A 44 -8.13 19.65 5.34
C ALA A 44 -8.73 20.20 6.64
#